data_AF-A0A0G0BDP1-F1
#
_entry.id   AF-A0A0G0BDP1-F1
#
_cell.length_a   1.000
_cell.length_b   1.000
_cell.length_c   1.000
_cell.angle_alpha   90.00
_cell.angle_beta   90.00
_cell.angle_gamma   90.00
#
_symmetry.space_group_name_H-M   'P 1'
#
loop_
_entity.id
_entity.type
_entity.pdbx_description
1 polymer ?
#
loop_
_entity_poly.entity_id
_entity_poly.type
_entity_poly.pdbx_seq_one_letter_code
_entity_poly.pdbx_strand_id
1 'polypeptide(L)'
;MKKIFSLTILLYSCCLFSNTQDYSIIFIHLGASIPSYITHAIKQAKLFNKKCNIYLLTDNTSILASIEKIPEANIINIAKIPISAYYKEFEQKTTLDKNSREGFWLNASKRFLVLHDFIKHRKLTNVFHIEYDTMLYANLEELMPIFTKNYPNMAAVFDNDDRCIPCFVYIKDELSSEKIAACFTKNAVSGKNDMEILAILKKEFPSFISNLPIITPDYINIVGLKSQSGKTTKTPFIYSNHIDEFNSIFDAAALGQFLGGIDPRNGNSKPGFINESCLFNPSLLNFSWEKDNHNRDIPHATFANKKYKINTLHIHSKKLGNFVS
;
A
#
# COMPACT_ATOMS: atom_id res chain seq x y z
N MET A 1 51.82 -52.06 -11.30
CA MET A 1 51.06 -51.32 -10.26
C MET A 1 50.75 -49.91 -10.76
N LYS A 2 49.56 -49.69 -11.32
CA LYS A 2 49.01 -48.36 -11.60
C LYS A 2 47.61 -48.32 -11.00
N LYS A 3 47.43 -47.51 -9.95
CA LYS A 3 46.15 -47.29 -9.28
C LYS A 3 45.29 -46.40 -10.16
N ILE A 4 44.10 -46.88 -10.53
CA ILE A 4 43.03 -46.08 -11.13
C ILE A 4 42.38 -45.32 -9.98
N PHE A 5 42.53 -44.01 -9.95
CA PHE A 5 41.77 -43.13 -9.06
C PHE A 5 40.39 -42.92 -9.67
N SER A 6 39.37 -43.45 -9.00
CA SER A 6 37.97 -43.17 -9.30
C SER A 6 37.63 -41.75 -8.82
N LEU A 7 37.46 -40.82 -9.74
CA LEU A 7 37.00 -39.47 -9.46
C LEU A 7 35.46 -39.45 -9.51
N THR A 8 34.83 -39.70 -8.38
CA THR A 8 33.37 -39.53 -8.24
C THR A 8 33.08 -38.04 -8.09
N ILE A 9 32.69 -37.39 -9.19
CA ILE A 9 32.17 -36.02 -9.17
C ILE A 9 30.77 -36.07 -8.56
N LEU A 10 30.66 -35.69 -7.28
CA LEU A 10 29.38 -35.44 -6.62
C LEU A 10 28.84 -34.10 -7.16
N LEU A 11 27.98 -34.16 -8.17
CA LEU A 11 27.16 -33.02 -8.59
C LEU A 11 26.16 -32.73 -7.47
N TYR A 12 26.51 -31.81 -6.56
CA TYR A 12 25.53 -31.14 -5.73
C TYR A 12 24.63 -30.31 -6.65
N SER A 13 23.50 -30.91 -7.02
CA SER A 13 22.34 -30.18 -7.50
C SER A 13 21.89 -29.24 -6.38
N CYS A 14 22.38 -28.00 -6.41
CA CYS A 14 21.73 -26.88 -5.72
C CYS A 14 20.35 -26.70 -6.36
N CYS A 15 19.38 -27.49 -5.91
CA CYS A 15 17.98 -27.12 -6.02
C CYS A 15 17.81 -25.86 -5.17
N LEU A 16 18.02 -24.70 -5.79
CA LEU A 16 17.48 -23.44 -5.30
C LEU A 16 15.96 -23.60 -5.34
N PHE A 17 15.39 -24.15 -4.27
CA PHE A 17 13.97 -23.99 -4.01
C PHE A 17 13.75 -22.49 -3.89
N SER A 18 13.18 -21.89 -4.94
CA SER A 18 12.54 -20.59 -4.81
C SER A 18 11.46 -20.77 -3.75
N ASN A 19 11.77 -20.39 -2.52
CA ASN A 19 10.82 -20.41 -1.42
C ASN A 19 9.85 -19.26 -1.69
N THR A 20 8.91 -19.47 -2.61
CA THR A 20 7.90 -18.48 -2.97
C THR A 20 7.01 -18.32 -1.74
N GLN A 21 7.26 -17.29 -0.95
CA GLN A 21 6.43 -16.99 0.21
C GLN A 21 5.05 -16.56 -0.28
N ASP A 22 4.03 -17.29 0.15
CA ASP A 22 2.64 -16.95 -0.19
C ASP A 22 2.28 -15.57 0.34
N TYR A 23 1.61 -14.78 -0.50
CA TYR A 23 1.09 -13.45 -0.17
C TYR A 23 -0.23 -13.19 -0.89
N SER A 24 -1.00 -12.22 -0.39
CA SER A 24 -2.28 -11.83 -0.98
C SER A 24 -2.40 -10.31 -1.11
N ILE A 25 -3.07 -9.85 -2.16
CA ILE A 25 -3.42 -8.43 -2.35
C ILE A 25 -4.91 -8.26 -2.06
N ILE A 26 -5.27 -7.24 -1.27
CA ILE A 26 -6.65 -7.01 -0.86
C ILE A 26 -7.06 -5.56 -1.14
N PHE A 27 -8.08 -5.43 -1.97
CA PHE A 27 -8.86 -4.21 -2.17
C PHE A 27 -10.17 -4.30 -1.37
N ILE A 28 -10.64 -3.17 -0.83
CA ILE A 28 -11.89 -3.11 -0.05
C ILE A 28 -12.74 -1.93 -0.52
N HIS A 29 -14.03 -2.16 -0.71
CA HIS A 29 -15.02 -1.13 -1.01
C HIS A 29 -16.30 -1.31 -0.20
N LEU A 30 -16.63 -0.33 0.65
CA LEU A 30 -17.81 -0.31 1.54
C LEU A 30 -18.87 0.73 1.12
N GLY A 31 -18.81 1.21 -0.13
CA GLY A 31 -19.68 2.27 -0.63
C GLY A 31 -20.89 1.74 -1.41
N ALA A 32 -21.86 2.63 -1.62
CA ALA A 32 -23.07 2.32 -2.38
C ALA A 32 -22.81 2.10 -3.88
N SER A 33 -21.71 2.63 -4.42
CA SER A 33 -21.34 2.47 -5.83
C SER A 33 -19.85 2.17 -5.97
N ILE A 34 -19.54 1.08 -6.68
CA ILE A 34 -18.15 0.72 -6.98
C ILE A 34 -17.63 1.65 -8.07
N PRO A 35 -16.54 2.40 -7.82
CA PRO A 35 -15.99 3.30 -8.81
C PRO A 35 -15.38 2.53 -9.98
N SER A 36 -15.64 2.98 -11.22
CA SER A 36 -15.16 2.30 -12.43
C SER A 36 -13.64 2.12 -12.49
N TYR A 37 -12.89 3.05 -11.89
CA TYR A 37 -11.43 3.02 -11.86
C TYR A 37 -10.82 1.90 -11.00
N ILE A 38 -11.60 1.23 -10.14
CA ILE A 38 -11.11 0.05 -9.39
C ILE A 38 -10.58 -1.04 -10.32
N THR A 39 -11.18 -1.16 -11.51
CA THR A 39 -10.79 -2.14 -12.52
C THR A 39 -9.37 -1.91 -13.01
N HIS A 40 -8.95 -0.65 -13.16
CA HIS A 40 -7.58 -0.31 -13.53
C HIS A 40 -6.59 -0.72 -12.44
N ALA A 41 -6.86 -0.40 -11.18
CA ALA A 41 -6.00 -0.76 -10.05
C ALA A 41 -5.83 -2.29 -9.91
N ILE A 42 -6.92 -3.05 -10.01
CA ILE A 42 -6.89 -4.51 -9.91
C ILE A 42 -6.15 -5.14 -11.10
N LYS A 43 -6.45 -4.71 -12.34
CA LYS A 43 -5.76 -5.21 -13.54
C LYS A 43 -4.27 -4.91 -13.50
N GLN A 44 -3.92 -3.69 -13.09
CA GLN A 44 -2.54 -3.28 -12.87
C GLN A 44 -1.87 -4.18 -11.82
N ALA A 45 -2.48 -4.40 -10.66
CA ALA A 45 -1.93 -5.29 -9.65
C ALA A 45 -1.72 -6.72 -10.19
N LYS A 46 -2.67 -7.26 -10.95
CA LYS A 46 -2.58 -8.60 -11.56
C LYS A 46 -1.50 -8.70 -12.64
N LEU A 47 -1.32 -7.65 -13.44
CA LEU A 47 -0.27 -7.55 -14.46
C LEU A 47 1.13 -7.74 -13.85
N PHE A 48 1.33 -7.24 -12.64
CA PHE A 48 2.60 -7.38 -11.90
C PHE A 48 2.67 -8.62 -11.00
N ASN A 49 1.54 -9.18 -10.59
CA ASN A 49 1.46 -10.24 -9.58
C ASN A 49 0.61 -11.43 -10.10
N LYS A 50 1.05 -12.02 -11.23
CA LYS A 50 0.27 -13.00 -12.00
C LYS A 50 -0.22 -14.21 -11.18
N LYS A 51 0.61 -14.71 -10.27
CA LYS A 51 0.33 -15.91 -9.44
C LYS A 51 -0.35 -15.59 -8.11
N CYS A 52 -0.40 -14.32 -7.71
CA CYS A 52 -0.96 -13.92 -6.43
C CYS A 52 -2.49 -13.99 -6.41
N ASN A 53 -3.04 -14.36 -5.24
CA ASN A 53 -4.45 -14.19 -4.95
C ASN A 53 -4.76 -12.72 -4.70
N ILE A 54 -5.59 -12.14 -5.56
CA ILE A 54 -6.12 -10.79 -5.41
C ILE A 54 -7.58 -10.91 -4.96
N TYR A 55 -7.95 -10.19 -3.91
CA TYR A 55 -9.30 -10.14 -3.37
C TYR A 55 -9.89 -8.75 -3.51
N LEU A 56 -11.17 -8.69 -3.86
CA LEU A 56 -12.00 -7.49 -3.72
C LEU A 56 -13.09 -7.77 -2.69
N LEU A 57 -13.00 -7.15 -1.52
CA LEU A 57 -14.01 -7.26 -0.47
C LEU A 57 -15.05 -6.15 -0.66
N THR A 58 -16.33 -6.51 -0.74
CA THR A 58 -17.42 -5.54 -0.81
C THR A 58 -18.70 -6.11 -0.22
N ASP A 59 -19.58 -5.26 0.30
CA ASP A 59 -20.94 -5.58 0.73
C ASP A 59 -21.98 -5.33 -0.37
N ASN A 60 -21.55 -4.79 -1.52
CA ASN A 60 -22.42 -4.38 -2.60
C ASN A 60 -22.81 -5.54 -3.53
N THR A 61 -23.86 -6.25 -3.14
CA THR A 61 -24.35 -7.46 -3.84
C THR A 61 -24.94 -7.20 -5.23
N SER A 62 -25.60 -6.06 -5.45
CA SER A 62 -26.16 -5.71 -6.77
C SER A 62 -25.07 -5.46 -7.80
N ILE A 63 -23.90 -5.03 -7.35
CA ILE A 63 -22.74 -4.83 -8.22
C ILE A 63 -21.94 -6.13 -8.42
N LEU A 64 -22.02 -7.13 -7.55
CA LEU A 64 -21.39 -8.44 -7.79
C LEU A 64 -21.84 -9.07 -9.12
N ALA A 65 -23.10 -8.85 -9.51
CA ALA A 65 -23.65 -9.31 -10.79
C ALA A 65 -23.13 -8.52 -12.01
N SER A 66 -22.68 -7.26 -11.84
CA SER A 66 -22.11 -6.45 -12.92
C SER A 66 -20.58 -6.47 -12.97
N ILE A 67 -19.93 -6.85 -11.85
CA ILE A 67 -18.48 -7.00 -11.68
C ILE A 67 -17.97 -8.42 -12.02
N GLU A 68 -18.82 -9.33 -12.52
CA GLU A 68 -18.37 -10.55 -13.21
C GLU A 68 -17.28 -10.29 -14.31
N LYS A 69 -17.03 -9.02 -14.64
CA LYS A 69 -15.99 -8.51 -15.55
C LYS A 69 -14.63 -8.17 -14.93
N ILE A 70 -14.34 -8.48 -13.66
CA ILE A 70 -12.98 -8.40 -13.09
C ILE A 70 -12.44 -9.82 -12.84
N PRO A 71 -12.12 -10.59 -13.91
CA PRO A 71 -11.62 -11.96 -13.78
C PRO A 71 -10.30 -12.03 -12.99
N GLU A 72 -9.62 -10.90 -12.80
CA GLU A 72 -8.34 -10.83 -12.12
C GLU A 72 -8.43 -10.91 -10.59
N ALA A 73 -9.64 -10.80 -9.99
CA ALA A 73 -9.82 -10.82 -8.53
C ALA A 73 -10.93 -11.76 -8.05
N ASN A 74 -10.70 -12.36 -6.89
CA ASN A 74 -11.69 -13.10 -6.13
C ASN A 74 -12.59 -12.12 -5.38
N ILE A 75 -13.84 -12.01 -5.79
CA ILE A 75 -14.78 -11.06 -5.17
C ILE A 75 -15.45 -11.74 -3.97
N ILE A 76 -15.36 -11.12 -2.80
CA ILE A 76 -15.89 -11.65 -1.55
C ILE A 76 -16.96 -10.70 -1.02
N ASN A 77 -18.16 -11.25 -0.80
CA ASN A 77 -19.20 -10.53 -0.08
C ASN A 77 -18.83 -10.45 1.41
N ILE A 78 -18.67 -9.24 1.93
CA ILE A 78 -18.30 -8.98 3.33
C ILE A 78 -19.31 -9.56 4.32
N ALA A 79 -20.59 -9.64 3.94
CA ALA A 79 -21.62 -10.26 4.78
C ALA A 79 -21.36 -11.75 5.07
N LYS A 80 -20.47 -12.41 4.31
CA LYS A 80 -20.05 -13.81 4.54
C LYS A 80 -18.84 -13.92 5.47
N ILE A 81 -18.25 -12.82 5.91
CA ILE A 81 -17.08 -12.79 6.78
C ILE A 81 -17.56 -12.70 8.24
N PRO A 82 -17.13 -13.59 9.15
CA PRO A 82 -17.46 -13.47 10.56
C PRO A 82 -16.94 -12.16 11.16
N ILE A 83 -17.86 -11.37 11.72
CA ILE A 83 -17.56 -10.04 12.28
C ILE A 83 -16.93 -10.16 13.67
N SER A 84 -15.78 -9.51 13.90
CA SER A 84 -15.11 -9.51 15.21
C SER A 84 -15.77 -8.60 16.25
N ALA A 85 -15.36 -8.74 17.52
CA ALA A 85 -15.73 -7.82 18.57
C ALA A 85 -15.22 -6.39 18.29
N TYR A 86 -14.03 -6.24 17.70
CA TYR A 86 -13.46 -4.94 17.34
C TYR A 86 -14.34 -4.16 16.38
N TYR A 87 -14.83 -4.83 15.32
CA TYR A 87 -15.74 -4.23 14.36
C TYR A 87 -17.02 -3.74 15.05
N LYS A 88 -17.67 -4.62 15.83
CA LYS A 88 -18.94 -4.29 16.53
C LYS A 88 -18.77 -3.11 17.47
N GLU A 89 -17.69 -3.10 18.24
CA GLU A 89 -17.41 -2.04 19.20
C GLU A 89 -17.08 -0.73 18.50
N PHE A 90 -16.29 -0.75 17.41
CA PHE A 90 -16.01 0.44 16.61
C PHE A 90 -17.30 1.03 16.04
N GLU A 91 -18.17 0.21 15.45
CA GLU A 91 -19.43 0.66 14.84
C GLU A 91 -20.38 1.29 15.88
N GLN A 92 -20.39 0.77 17.11
CA GLN A 92 -21.19 1.33 18.20
C GLN A 92 -20.64 2.65 18.73
N LYS A 93 -19.31 2.83 18.76
CA LYS A 93 -18.66 3.96 19.43
C LYS A 93 -18.21 5.07 18.49
N THR A 94 -18.08 4.80 17.19
CA THR A 94 -17.44 5.74 16.28
C THR A 94 -18.19 7.07 16.18
N THR A 95 -17.44 8.17 16.28
CA THR A 95 -17.95 9.54 16.09
C THR A 95 -17.69 10.06 14.69
N LEU A 96 -17.14 9.24 13.79
CA LEU A 96 -16.95 9.62 12.39
C LEU A 96 -18.29 9.87 11.72
N ASP A 97 -18.33 10.94 10.92
CA ASP A 97 -19.54 11.40 10.27
C ASP A 97 -20.07 10.36 9.25
N LYS A 98 -21.37 10.10 9.31
CA LYS A 98 -22.06 9.08 8.50
C LYS A 98 -22.61 9.62 7.17
N ASN A 99 -22.68 10.95 7.01
CA ASN A 99 -23.42 11.61 5.94
C ASN A 99 -22.50 12.31 4.92
N SER A 100 -21.41 12.90 5.40
CA SER A 100 -20.40 13.61 4.63
C SER A 100 -19.78 12.67 3.62
N ARG A 101 -20.01 13.00 2.34
CA ARG A 101 -19.59 12.18 1.19
C ARG A 101 -19.96 10.71 1.38
N GLU A 102 -21.19 10.46 1.85
CA GLU A 102 -21.72 9.11 2.09
C GLU A 102 -20.89 8.30 3.11
N GLY A 103 -20.44 8.98 4.18
CA GLY A 103 -19.66 8.35 5.24
C GLY A 103 -18.24 8.01 4.80
N PHE A 104 -17.62 8.84 3.96
CA PHE A 104 -16.30 8.56 3.38
C PHE A 104 -15.26 8.14 4.42
N TRP A 105 -15.06 8.94 5.48
CA TRP A 105 -14.07 8.65 6.52
C TRP A 105 -14.46 7.45 7.40
N LEU A 106 -15.76 7.27 7.64
CA LEU A 106 -16.26 6.09 8.32
C LEU A 106 -15.91 4.83 7.52
N ASN A 107 -16.17 4.81 6.22
CA ASN A 107 -15.91 3.65 5.35
C ASN A 107 -14.41 3.42 5.15
N ALA A 108 -13.62 4.49 4.98
CA ALA A 108 -12.15 4.42 4.95
C ALA A 108 -11.58 3.85 6.25
N SER A 109 -12.20 4.12 7.41
CA SER A 109 -11.75 3.56 8.69
C SER A 109 -12.26 2.13 8.90
N LYS A 110 -13.54 1.87 8.63
CA LYS A 110 -14.18 0.54 8.74
C LYS A 110 -13.45 -0.54 7.94
N ARG A 111 -12.79 -0.18 6.83
CA ARG A 111 -12.05 -1.15 6.02
C ARG A 111 -10.95 -1.89 6.79
N PHE A 112 -10.32 -1.26 7.78
CA PHE A 112 -9.26 -1.92 8.56
C PHE A 112 -9.83 -2.98 9.53
N LEU A 113 -11.08 -2.80 9.95
CA LEU A 113 -11.82 -3.78 10.76
C LEU A 113 -12.26 -4.96 9.88
N VAL A 114 -12.80 -4.68 8.68
CA VAL A 114 -13.10 -5.71 7.67
C VAL A 114 -11.86 -6.48 7.24
N LEU A 115 -10.74 -5.77 7.06
CA LEU A 115 -9.45 -6.36 6.70
C LEU A 115 -8.98 -7.35 7.77
N HIS A 116 -9.03 -6.96 9.04
CA HIS A 116 -8.72 -7.86 10.16
C HIS A 116 -9.63 -9.10 10.16
N ASP A 117 -10.95 -8.91 10.07
CA ASP A 117 -11.92 -10.00 10.07
C ASP A 117 -11.67 -11.00 8.93
N PHE A 118 -11.33 -10.49 7.75
CA PHE A 118 -11.00 -11.32 6.59
C PHE A 118 -9.67 -12.06 6.73
N ILE A 119 -8.61 -11.38 7.18
CA ILE A 119 -7.28 -11.99 7.42
C ILE A 119 -7.42 -13.14 8.42
N LYS A 120 -8.12 -12.90 9.53
CA LYS A 120 -8.44 -13.90 10.55
C LYS A 120 -9.24 -15.08 9.97
N HIS A 121 -10.34 -14.79 9.29
CA HIS A 121 -11.23 -15.82 8.76
C HIS A 121 -10.53 -16.75 7.76
N ARG A 122 -9.67 -16.20 6.91
CA ARG A 122 -8.92 -16.94 5.89
C ARG A 122 -7.54 -17.40 6.33
N LYS A 123 -7.11 -17.04 7.55
CA LYS A 123 -5.77 -17.31 8.10
C LYS A 123 -4.65 -16.84 7.15
N LEU A 124 -4.80 -15.65 6.58
CA LEU A 124 -3.84 -15.11 5.63
C LEU A 124 -2.57 -14.62 6.33
N THR A 125 -1.46 -14.77 5.63
CA THR A 125 -0.17 -14.17 5.97
C THR A 125 0.37 -13.38 4.79
N ASN A 126 1.25 -12.42 5.06
CA ASN A 126 1.86 -11.51 4.07
C ASN A 126 0.79 -10.86 3.19
N VAL A 127 0.01 -9.97 3.77
CA VAL A 127 -1.13 -9.31 3.13
C VAL A 127 -0.76 -7.89 2.74
N PHE A 128 -1.06 -7.51 1.51
CA PHE A 128 -0.93 -6.15 1.01
C PHE A 128 -2.32 -5.56 0.80
N HIS A 129 -2.71 -4.63 1.67
CA HIS A 129 -3.86 -3.78 1.38
C HIS A 129 -3.44 -2.66 0.43
N ILE A 130 -4.21 -2.48 -0.64
CA ILE A 130 -4.01 -1.41 -1.62
C ILE A 130 -5.33 -0.67 -1.81
N GLU A 131 -5.28 0.65 -1.81
CA GLU A 131 -6.45 1.47 -2.16
C GLU A 131 -6.77 1.33 -3.65
N TYR A 132 -8.06 1.31 -3.98
CA TYR A 132 -8.49 1.12 -5.36
C TYR A 132 -8.26 2.34 -6.27
N ASP A 133 -7.71 3.44 -5.74
CA ASP A 133 -7.17 4.58 -6.49
C ASP A 133 -5.63 4.56 -6.57
N THR A 134 -5.00 3.42 -6.28
CA THR A 134 -3.55 3.25 -6.30
C THR A 134 -3.11 2.22 -7.34
N MET A 135 -2.12 2.60 -8.15
CA MET A 135 -1.51 1.76 -9.18
C MET A 135 -0.25 1.08 -8.63
N LEU A 136 -0.15 -0.25 -8.82
CA LEU A 136 1.01 -1.05 -8.39
C LEU A 136 1.91 -1.39 -9.59
N TYR A 137 3.18 -0.99 -9.53
CA TYR A 137 4.19 -1.26 -10.57
C TYR A 137 5.27 -2.24 -10.11
N ALA A 138 5.01 -3.00 -9.04
CA ALA A 138 5.95 -3.92 -8.45
C ALA A 138 5.42 -5.36 -8.44
N ASN A 139 6.31 -6.29 -8.78
CA ASN A 139 6.12 -7.70 -8.47
C ASN A 139 6.44 -7.88 -6.98
N LEU A 140 5.43 -8.11 -6.16
CA LEU A 140 5.61 -8.22 -4.70
C LEU A 140 6.32 -9.50 -4.31
N GLU A 141 6.28 -10.55 -5.14
CA GLU A 141 7.07 -11.77 -4.92
C GLU A 141 8.58 -11.45 -4.84
N GLU A 142 9.07 -10.55 -5.70
CA GLU A 142 10.47 -10.09 -5.70
C GLU A 142 10.80 -9.21 -4.48
N LEU A 143 9.82 -8.46 -3.97
CA LEU A 143 10.01 -7.61 -2.80
C LEU A 143 9.81 -8.35 -1.46
N MET A 144 9.21 -9.55 -1.48
CA MET A 144 8.84 -10.30 -0.29
C MET A 144 10.02 -10.58 0.67
N PRO A 145 11.24 -10.92 0.19
CA PRO A 145 12.38 -11.11 1.08
C PRO A 145 12.71 -9.85 1.89
N ILE A 146 12.58 -8.67 1.28
CA ILE A 146 12.80 -7.38 1.96
C ILE A 146 11.70 -7.18 3.00
N PHE A 147 10.44 -7.45 2.63
CA PHE A 147 9.32 -7.29 3.56
C PHE A 147 9.42 -8.19 4.78
N THR A 148 9.67 -9.48 4.59
CA THR A 148 9.71 -10.43 5.70
C THR A 148 10.95 -10.31 6.57
N LYS A 149 12.07 -9.83 6.02
CA LYS A 149 13.29 -9.52 6.79
C LYS A 149 13.13 -8.26 7.65
N ASN A 150 12.60 -7.18 7.07
CA ASN A 150 12.70 -5.84 7.65
C ASN A 150 11.41 -5.35 8.33
N TYR A 151 10.26 -5.95 8.02
CA TYR A 151 8.96 -5.57 8.54
C TYR A 151 8.30 -6.76 9.24
N PRO A 152 8.67 -7.07 10.49
CA PRO A 152 8.20 -8.27 11.18
C PRO A 152 6.69 -8.29 11.44
N ASN A 153 6.04 -7.12 11.51
CA ASN A 153 4.60 -7.01 11.73
C ASN A 153 3.91 -6.22 10.61
N MET A 154 4.32 -4.97 10.38
CA MET A 154 3.65 -4.09 9.43
C MET A 154 4.58 -3.07 8.79
N ALA A 155 4.20 -2.63 7.58
CA ALA A 155 4.77 -1.46 6.93
C ALA A 155 3.68 -0.65 6.22
N ALA A 156 3.81 0.67 6.21
CA ALA A 156 2.91 1.56 5.46
C ALA A 156 3.67 2.79 4.97
N VAL A 157 3.06 3.53 4.05
CA VAL A 157 3.61 4.82 3.60
C VAL A 157 3.07 5.96 4.48
N PHE A 158 3.98 6.75 5.03
CA PHE A 158 3.67 7.94 5.83
C PHE A 158 4.21 9.14 5.09
N ASP A 159 3.40 10.19 4.93
CA ASP A 159 3.86 11.41 4.27
C ASP A 159 4.40 12.45 5.27
N ASN A 160 4.07 12.30 6.56
CA ASN A 160 4.66 13.00 7.70
C ASN A 160 4.43 12.24 9.03
N ASP A 161 4.97 12.76 10.14
CA ASP A 161 4.95 12.09 11.46
C ASP A 161 3.53 11.95 12.05
N ASP A 162 2.56 12.73 11.55
CA ASP A 162 1.19 12.77 12.03
C ASP A 162 0.20 12.07 11.09
N ARG A 163 0.65 11.56 9.94
CA ARG A 163 -0.23 11.13 8.87
C ARG A 163 0.33 9.94 8.08
N CYS A 164 -0.42 8.83 8.12
CA CYS A 164 -0.22 7.69 7.22
C CYS A 164 -1.06 7.90 5.97
N ILE A 165 -0.56 7.58 4.78
CA ILE A 165 -1.39 7.43 3.58
C ILE A 165 -1.65 5.93 3.40
N PRO A 166 -2.82 5.40 3.74
CA PRO A 166 -3.11 3.96 3.70
C PRO A 166 -3.27 3.37 2.29
N CYS A 167 -2.68 4.00 1.26
CA CYS A 167 -2.77 3.58 -0.14
C CYS A 167 -2.04 2.25 -0.42
N PHE A 168 -1.04 1.93 0.40
CA PHE A 168 -0.30 0.67 0.39
C PHE A 168 0.14 0.30 1.81
N VAL A 169 -0.36 -0.83 2.32
CA VAL A 169 -0.07 -1.32 3.67
C VAL A 169 0.26 -2.81 3.62
N TYR A 170 1.42 -3.19 4.16
CA TYR A 170 1.80 -4.57 4.40
C TYR A 170 1.44 -4.99 5.83
N ILE A 171 0.85 -6.17 5.96
CA ILE A 171 0.41 -6.77 7.22
C ILE A 171 0.87 -8.23 7.24
N LYS A 172 1.66 -8.60 8.25
CA LYS A 172 2.28 -9.92 8.32
C LYS A 172 1.25 -11.05 8.50
N ASP A 173 0.29 -10.88 9.40
CA ASP A 173 -0.62 -11.96 9.85
C ASP A 173 -1.82 -11.45 10.67
N GLU A 174 -2.60 -12.37 11.23
CA GLU A 174 -3.74 -12.10 12.12
C GLU A 174 -3.34 -11.21 13.30
N LEU A 175 -2.27 -11.54 14.03
CA LEU A 175 -1.81 -10.78 15.20
C LEU A 175 -1.48 -9.34 14.82
N SER A 176 -0.85 -9.16 13.67
CA SER A 176 -0.53 -7.84 13.12
C SER A 176 -1.80 -7.04 12.82
N SER A 177 -2.78 -7.67 12.16
CA SER A 177 -4.07 -7.04 11.85
C SER A 177 -4.93 -6.75 13.08
N GLU A 178 -4.86 -7.60 14.10
CA GLU A 178 -5.61 -7.46 15.36
C GLU A 178 -5.19 -6.19 16.11
N LYS A 179 -3.88 -5.91 16.16
CA LYS A 179 -3.36 -4.69 16.77
C LYS A 179 -3.88 -3.42 16.09
N ILE A 180 -4.02 -3.45 14.76
CA ILE A 180 -4.64 -2.36 14.00
C ILE A 180 -6.11 -2.21 14.44
N ALA A 181 -6.89 -3.29 14.36
CA ALA A 181 -8.31 -3.28 14.70
C ALA A 181 -8.54 -2.76 16.13
N ALA A 182 -7.75 -3.23 17.09
CA ALA A 182 -7.76 -2.75 18.47
C ALA A 182 -7.45 -1.24 18.57
N CYS A 183 -6.50 -0.72 17.79
CA CYS A 183 -6.19 0.70 17.76
C CYS A 183 -7.34 1.55 17.20
N PHE A 184 -8.00 1.08 16.13
CA PHE A 184 -9.21 1.73 15.60
C PHE A 184 -10.33 1.75 16.63
N THR A 185 -10.62 0.62 17.26
CA THR A 185 -11.67 0.52 18.30
C THR A 185 -11.36 1.42 19.50
N LYS A 186 -10.11 1.43 19.99
CA LYS A 186 -9.64 2.31 21.08
C LYS A 186 -9.87 3.80 20.75
N ASN A 187 -9.70 4.18 19.49
CA ASN A 187 -9.80 5.57 19.03
C ASN A 187 -11.16 5.91 18.40
N ALA A 188 -12.17 5.03 18.47
CA ALA A 188 -13.44 5.19 17.77
C ALA A 188 -14.15 6.52 18.08
N VAL A 189 -14.12 6.97 19.34
CA VAL A 189 -14.78 8.21 19.79
C VAL A 189 -13.98 9.48 19.47
N SER A 190 -12.76 9.36 18.94
CA SER A 190 -11.82 10.49 18.83
C SER A 190 -12.07 11.41 17.63
N GLY A 191 -12.98 11.04 16.72
CA GLY A 191 -13.24 11.75 15.47
C GLY A 191 -12.12 11.65 14.43
N LYS A 192 -11.06 10.88 14.70
CA LYS A 192 -9.91 10.71 13.81
C LYS A 192 -10.18 9.69 12.72
N ASN A 193 -9.69 9.96 11.52
CA ASN A 193 -9.75 9.01 10.40
C ASN A 193 -8.61 7.98 10.45
N ASP A 194 -8.61 7.08 9.48
CA ASP A 194 -7.61 6.02 9.33
C ASP A 194 -6.17 6.52 9.17
N MET A 195 -5.97 7.60 8.41
CA MET A 195 -4.66 8.23 8.23
C MET A 195 -4.04 8.67 9.56
N GLU A 196 -4.87 9.27 10.42
CA GLU A 196 -4.50 9.73 11.76
C GLU A 196 -4.35 8.58 12.76
N ILE A 197 -5.26 7.60 12.73
CA ILE A 197 -5.23 6.44 13.64
C ILE A 197 -3.99 5.58 13.39
N LEU A 198 -3.59 5.35 12.14
CA LEU A 198 -2.35 4.63 11.83
C LEU A 198 -1.10 5.40 12.27
N ALA A 199 -1.11 6.73 12.21
CA ALA A 199 -0.05 7.55 12.77
C ALA A 199 0.00 7.46 14.32
N ILE A 200 -1.16 7.41 14.98
CA ILE A 200 -1.24 7.14 16.42
C ILE A 200 -0.67 5.75 16.76
N LEU A 201 -1.05 4.71 16.01
CA LEU A 201 -0.52 3.36 16.20
C LEU A 201 1.01 3.36 16.13
N LYS A 202 1.58 4.06 15.14
CA LYS A 202 3.03 4.21 15.00
C LYS A 202 3.66 4.91 16.20
N LYS A 203 3.06 6.01 16.68
CA LYS A 203 3.59 6.74 17.84
C LYS A 203 3.53 5.93 19.13
N GLU A 204 2.45 5.17 19.34
CA GLU A 204 2.29 4.30 20.50
C GLU A 204 3.20 3.06 20.43
N PHE A 205 3.45 2.52 19.23
CA PHE A 205 4.24 1.31 19.01
C PHE A 205 5.23 1.49 17.83
N PRO A 206 6.33 2.25 18.00
CA PRO A 206 7.23 2.61 16.88
C PRO A 206 7.90 1.43 16.16
N SER A 207 8.10 0.31 16.86
CA SER A 207 8.68 -0.92 16.29
C SER A 207 7.65 -1.84 15.63
N PHE A 208 6.35 -1.54 15.78
CA PHE A 208 5.28 -2.38 15.26
C PHE A 208 4.95 -2.06 13.80
N ILE A 209 4.87 -0.77 13.46
CA ILE A 209 4.60 -0.30 12.10
C ILE A 209 5.74 0.61 11.61
N SER A 210 6.39 0.16 10.54
CA SER A 210 7.54 0.84 9.95
C SER A 210 7.14 1.65 8.71
N ASN A 211 7.94 2.67 8.40
CA ASN A 211 7.78 3.43 7.17
C ASN A 211 8.35 2.62 6.00
N LEU A 212 7.60 2.62 4.90
CA LEU A 212 8.16 2.35 3.58
C LEU A 212 8.89 3.59 3.06
N PRO A 213 9.95 3.42 2.25
CA PRO A 213 10.70 4.56 1.73
C PRO A 213 9.84 5.34 0.74
N ILE A 214 9.64 6.63 1.00
CA ILE A 214 8.93 7.56 0.09
C ILE A 214 9.91 8.49 -0.63
N ILE A 215 11.15 8.54 -0.16
CA ILE A 215 12.20 9.43 -0.64
C ILE A 215 13.59 8.81 -0.36
N THR A 216 14.66 9.50 -0.78
CA THR A 216 16.03 8.99 -0.72
C THR A 216 16.88 9.74 0.31
N PRO A 217 17.97 9.13 0.82
CA PRO A 217 18.92 9.80 1.71
C PRO A 217 19.55 11.04 1.07
N ASP A 218 19.81 11.00 -0.25
CA ASP A 218 20.37 12.14 -0.97
C ASP A 218 19.42 13.35 -0.94
N TYR A 219 18.11 13.13 -1.14
CA TYR A 219 17.13 14.21 -1.01
C TYR A 219 17.10 14.76 0.42
N ILE A 220 17.12 13.88 1.41
CA ILE A 220 17.12 14.28 2.83
C ILE A 220 18.35 15.15 3.15
N ASN A 221 19.52 14.77 2.66
CA ASN A 221 20.78 15.47 2.93
C ASN A 221 20.89 16.80 2.18
N ILE A 222 20.39 16.87 0.94
CA ILE A 222 20.54 18.06 0.07
C ILE A 222 19.43 19.08 0.32
N VAL A 223 18.19 18.64 0.48
CA VAL A 223 17.01 19.51 0.57
C VAL A 223 16.47 19.61 1.99
N GLY A 224 16.52 18.51 2.74
CA GLY A 224 15.82 18.37 4.03
C GLY A 224 14.34 18.02 3.87
N LEU A 225 13.71 17.66 4.99
CA LEU A 225 12.29 17.27 5.06
C LEU A 225 11.46 18.33 5.78
N LYS A 226 10.65 19.06 5.00
CA LYS A 226 9.72 20.06 5.51
C LYS A 226 8.56 20.25 4.52
N SER A 227 7.33 20.13 5.00
CA SER A 227 6.14 20.35 4.19
C SER A 227 5.84 21.85 4.02
N GLN A 228 5.05 22.19 3.00
CA GLN A 228 4.58 23.57 2.77
C GLN A 228 3.75 24.09 3.96
N SER A 229 3.00 23.21 4.61
CA SER A 229 2.23 23.52 5.83
C SER A 229 3.09 23.56 7.10
N GLY A 230 4.42 23.46 6.98
CA GLY A 230 5.36 23.57 8.09
C GLY A 230 5.56 22.29 8.91
N LYS A 231 5.09 21.12 8.45
CA LYS A 231 5.39 19.83 9.10
C LYS A 231 6.87 19.52 8.93
N THR A 232 7.47 18.98 9.98
CA THR A 232 8.86 18.52 10.02
C THR A 232 8.92 17.17 10.73
N THR A 233 10.08 16.52 10.70
CA THR A 233 10.33 15.28 11.44
C THR A 233 11.65 15.36 12.20
N LYS A 234 11.71 14.72 13.36
CA LYS A 234 12.97 14.59 14.14
C LYS A 234 13.83 13.43 13.67
N THR A 235 13.29 12.54 12.84
CA THR A 235 13.92 11.28 12.43
C THR A 235 13.83 11.13 10.91
N PRO A 236 14.48 12.00 10.11
CA PRO A 236 14.22 12.10 8.67
C PRO A 236 14.53 10.81 7.88
N PHE A 237 15.56 10.07 8.27
CA PHE A 237 15.97 8.84 7.56
C PHE A 237 14.97 7.68 7.68
N ILE A 238 13.94 7.76 8.54
CA ILE A 238 12.86 6.77 8.53
C ILE A 238 12.05 6.82 7.22
N TYR A 239 12.04 7.96 6.51
CA TYR A 239 11.33 8.13 5.24
C TYR A 239 12.10 7.59 4.03
N SER A 240 13.33 7.11 4.25
CA SER A 240 14.16 6.39 3.28
C SER A 240 14.54 4.99 3.80
N ASN A 241 13.73 4.42 4.70
CA ASN A 241 14.05 3.18 5.38
C ASN A 241 14.19 2.00 4.40
N HIS A 242 15.26 1.20 4.53
CA HIS A 242 15.61 0.07 3.66
C HIS A 242 15.71 0.40 2.16
N ILE A 243 15.91 1.68 1.79
CA ILE A 243 16.01 2.10 0.38
C ILE A 243 17.12 1.37 -0.39
N ASP A 244 18.22 1.01 0.27
CA ASP A 244 19.34 0.30 -0.36
C ASP A 244 18.99 -1.13 -0.77
N GLU A 245 18.03 -1.76 -0.07
CA GLU A 245 17.52 -3.09 -0.42
C GLU A 245 16.41 -2.99 -1.47
N PHE A 246 15.54 -1.99 -1.35
CA PHE A 246 14.43 -1.78 -2.29
C PHE A 246 14.87 -1.24 -3.65
N ASN A 247 15.89 -0.37 -3.67
CA ASN A 247 16.25 0.49 -4.80
C ASN A 247 15.03 1.18 -5.46
N SER A 248 14.02 1.51 -4.65
CA SER A 248 12.72 1.98 -5.09
C SER A 248 11.98 2.69 -3.96
N ILE A 249 11.02 3.55 -4.34
CA ILE A 249 10.19 4.34 -3.43
C ILE A 249 8.71 4.01 -3.61
N PHE A 250 7.90 4.39 -2.63
CA PHE A 250 6.45 4.24 -2.63
C PHE A 250 5.78 5.60 -2.52
N ASP A 251 4.67 5.81 -3.22
CA ASP A 251 3.97 7.09 -3.19
C ASP A 251 3.05 7.22 -1.97
N ALA A 252 3.33 8.20 -1.12
CA ALA A 252 2.45 8.66 -0.04
C ALA A 252 1.58 9.84 -0.52
N ALA A 253 0.79 9.63 -1.57
CA ALA A 253 -0.05 10.61 -2.27
C ALA A 253 0.66 11.71 -3.08
N ALA A 254 1.80 12.22 -2.63
CA ALA A 254 2.42 13.41 -3.22
C ALA A 254 2.86 13.23 -4.69
N LEU A 255 3.38 12.05 -5.06
CA LEU A 255 3.83 11.80 -6.44
C LEU A 255 2.63 11.72 -7.38
N GLY A 256 1.62 10.91 -7.04
CA GLY A 256 0.42 10.76 -7.86
C GLY A 256 -0.40 12.04 -7.97
N GLN A 257 -0.44 12.87 -6.91
CA GLN A 257 -1.04 14.20 -6.97
C GLN A 257 -0.25 15.17 -7.88
N PHE A 258 1.08 15.13 -7.83
CA PHE A 258 1.91 15.95 -8.70
C PHE A 258 1.75 15.55 -10.17
N LEU A 259 1.76 14.26 -10.47
CA LEU A 259 1.69 13.75 -11.84
C LEU A 259 0.27 13.84 -12.42
N GLY A 260 -0.75 13.54 -11.63
CA GLY A 260 -2.14 13.36 -12.10
C GLY A 260 -3.13 14.43 -11.64
N GLY A 261 -2.74 15.30 -10.72
CA GLY A 261 -3.63 16.24 -10.04
C GLY A 261 -4.42 15.62 -8.88
N ILE A 262 -5.30 16.41 -8.28
CA ILE A 262 -6.13 16.01 -7.13
C ILE A 262 -7.54 15.59 -7.52
N ASP A 263 -8.30 14.98 -6.62
CA ASP A 263 -9.74 14.80 -6.79
C ASP A 263 -10.42 16.18 -7.01
N PRO A 264 -11.22 16.38 -8.08
CA PRO A 264 -11.91 17.65 -8.33
C PRO A 264 -12.79 18.13 -7.18
N ARG A 265 -13.26 17.22 -6.30
CA ARG A 265 -14.03 17.56 -5.10
C ARG A 265 -13.19 18.30 -4.04
N ASN A 266 -11.87 18.30 -4.18
CA ASN A 266 -10.92 18.94 -3.28
C ASN A 266 -10.30 20.22 -3.88
N GLY A 267 -10.70 20.62 -5.10
CA GLY A 267 -10.23 21.84 -5.75
C GLY A 267 -9.88 21.64 -7.23
N ASN A 268 -9.09 22.55 -7.78
CA ASN A 268 -8.70 22.50 -9.19
C ASN A 268 -7.77 21.30 -9.46
N SER A 269 -8.26 20.33 -10.23
CA SER A 269 -7.54 19.10 -10.57
C SER A 269 -6.66 19.29 -11.81
N LYS A 270 -5.37 19.51 -11.61
CA LYS A 270 -4.36 19.54 -12.67
C LYS A 270 -3.02 18.97 -12.20
N PRO A 271 -2.19 18.42 -13.11
CA PRO A 271 -0.79 18.12 -12.80
C PRO A 271 -0.05 19.33 -12.23
N GLY A 272 0.98 19.06 -11.43
CA GLY A 272 1.77 20.06 -10.70
C GLY A 272 1.26 20.39 -9.30
N PHE A 273 0.27 19.67 -8.76
CA PHE A 273 -0.18 19.88 -7.39
C PHE A 273 0.90 19.47 -6.39
N ILE A 274 1.19 20.35 -5.42
CA ILE A 274 2.13 20.09 -4.33
C ILE A 274 1.31 19.79 -3.07
N ASN A 275 1.47 18.59 -2.52
CA ASN A 275 0.83 18.20 -1.27
C ASN A 275 1.40 19.03 -0.12
N GLU A 276 0.56 19.86 0.50
CA GLU A 276 0.99 20.80 1.51
C GLU A 276 1.48 20.13 2.79
N SER A 277 1.05 18.89 3.04
CA SER A 277 1.39 18.13 4.25
C SER A 277 2.53 17.14 4.07
N CYS A 278 2.89 16.79 2.83
CA CYS A 278 3.98 15.84 2.57
C CYS A 278 5.34 16.48 2.87
N LEU A 279 6.24 15.72 3.51
CA LEU A 279 7.55 16.21 3.94
C LEU A 279 8.54 16.52 2.81
N PHE A 280 8.29 16.05 1.60
CA PHE A 280 9.13 16.32 0.44
C PHE A 280 8.33 17.00 -0.68
N ASN A 281 9.05 17.70 -1.56
CA ASN A 281 8.47 18.38 -2.70
C ASN A 281 8.70 17.56 -3.98
N PRO A 282 7.64 16.99 -4.59
CA PRO A 282 7.78 16.19 -5.80
C PRO A 282 8.26 16.99 -7.02
N SER A 283 8.14 18.33 -7.02
CA SER A 283 8.61 19.16 -8.14
C SER A 283 10.13 19.23 -8.29
N LEU A 284 10.87 18.73 -7.30
CA LEU A 284 12.33 18.66 -7.33
C LEU A 284 12.85 17.35 -7.92
N LEU A 285 11.93 16.44 -8.28
CA LEU A 285 12.25 15.15 -8.91
C LEU A 285 11.98 15.24 -10.41
N ASN A 286 12.79 14.52 -11.19
CA ASN A 286 12.50 14.27 -12.60
C ASN A 286 11.81 12.90 -12.74
N PHE A 287 10.80 12.81 -13.60
CA PHE A 287 10.02 11.58 -13.78
C PHE A 287 10.19 11.02 -15.19
N SER A 288 10.31 9.70 -15.29
CA SER A 288 10.32 8.96 -16.56
C SER A 288 9.49 7.68 -16.44
N TRP A 289 8.98 7.21 -17.58
CA TRP A 289 8.39 5.88 -17.70
C TRP A 289 9.30 5.06 -18.60
N GLU A 290 9.69 3.88 -18.13
CA GLU A 290 10.61 2.99 -18.83
C GLU A 290 9.98 1.61 -18.95
N LYS A 291 10.18 0.99 -20.12
CA LYS A 291 9.70 -0.37 -20.37
C LYS A 291 10.60 -1.38 -19.65
N ASP A 292 9.98 -2.33 -18.96
CA ASP A 292 10.71 -3.49 -18.45
C ASP A 292 10.83 -4.62 -19.48
N ASN A 293 11.41 -5.75 -19.08
CA ASN A 293 11.59 -6.94 -19.94
C ASN A 293 10.28 -7.59 -20.41
N HIS A 294 9.13 -7.19 -19.86
CA HIS A 294 7.80 -7.64 -20.24
C HIS A 294 7.02 -6.55 -21.01
N ASN A 295 7.70 -5.47 -21.44
CA ASN A 295 7.14 -4.33 -22.15
C ASN A 295 6.05 -3.57 -21.34
N ARG A 296 6.16 -3.59 -20.01
CA ARG A 296 5.31 -2.85 -19.08
C ARG A 296 5.95 -1.49 -18.80
N ASP A 297 5.18 -0.40 -18.87
CA ASP A 297 5.66 0.94 -18.45
C ASP A 297 5.82 1.04 -16.93
N ILE A 298 7.02 1.39 -16.46
CA ILE A 298 7.38 1.52 -15.05
C ILE A 298 7.78 2.98 -14.75
N PRO A 299 7.12 3.66 -13.80
CA PRO A 299 7.48 5.00 -13.39
C PRO A 299 8.78 5.01 -12.57
N HIS A 300 9.62 6.00 -12.83
CA HIS A 300 10.86 6.25 -12.10
C HIS A 300 10.92 7.71 -11.66
N ALA A 301 11.52 7.95 -10.49
CA ALA A 301 11.94 9.26 -10.03
C ALA A 301 13.46 9.35 -10.07
N THR A 302 13.98 10.46 -10.58
CA THR A 302 15.42 10.77 -10.61
C THR A 302 15.70 12.01 -9.76
N PHE A 303 16.67 11.88 -8.87
CA PHE A 303 17.18 12.98 -8.03
C PHE A 303 18.70 12.82 -7.86
N ALA A 304 19.44 13.93 -7.94
CA ALA A 304 20.91 13.92 -7.82
C ALA A 304 21.60 12.86 -8.72
N ASN A 305 21.13 12.71 -9.97
CA ASN A 305 21.58 11.71 -10.95
C ASN A 305 21.38 10.24 -10.55
N LYS A 306 20.69 9.95 -9.46
CA LYS A 306 20.27 8.60 -9.09
C LYS A 306 18.80 8.40 -9.44
N LYS A 307 18.51 7.25 -10.04
CA LYS A 307 17.18 6.87 -10.51
C LYS A 307 16.63 5.76 -9.64
N TYR A 308 15.39 5.94 -9.19
CA TYR A 308 14.67 4.99 -8.34
C TYR A 308 13.35 4.65 -8.98
N LYS A 309 13.01 3.36 -8.99
CA LYS A 309 11.68 2.90 -9.40
C LYS A 309 10.63 3.41 -8.40
N ILE A 310 9.45 3.75 -8.90
CA ILE A 310 8.27 4.06 -8.07
C ILE A 310 7.38 2.81 -8.05
N ASN A 311 7.24 2.17 -6.90
CA ASN A 311 6.49 0.92 -6.75
C ASN A 311 4.97 1.14 -6.76
N THR A 312 4.51 2.29 -6.26
CA THR A 312 3.10 2.64 -6.20
C THR A 312 2.88 4.09 -6.62
N LEU A 313 1.76 4.38 -7.27
CA LEU A 313 1.28 5.75 -7.47
C LEU A 313 -0.17 5.87 -7.01
N HIS A 314 -0.44 6.78 -6.07
CA HIS A 314 -1.78 7.09 -5.57
C HIS A 314 -2.42 8.16 -6.47
N ILE A 315 -3.25 7.71 -7.41
CA ILE A 315 -3.85 8.57 -8.43
C ILE A 315 -5.07 9.29 -7.85
N HIS A 316 -4.81 10.35 -7.09
CA HIS A 316 -5.81 11.10 -6.36
C HIS A 316 -6.89 11.73 -7.26
N SER A 317 -6.56 12.09 -8.51
CA SER A 317 -7.52 12.57 -9.52
C SER A 317 -8.48 11.50 -10.06
N LYS A 318 -8.30 10.23 -9.67
CA LYS A 318 -9.09 9.06 -10.09
C LYS A 318 -8.99 8.70 -11.57
N LYS A 319 -8.09 9.36 -12.32
CA LYS A 319 -7.81 9.10 -13.75
C LYS A 319 -6.80 7.96 -13.95
N LEU A 320 -7.03 6.81 -13.30
CA LEU A 320 -6.08 5.68 -13.28
C LEU A 320 -5.76 5.13 -14.68
N GLY A 321 -6.68 5.25 -15.64
CA GLY A 321 -6.48 4.81 -17.03
C GLY A 321 -5.37 5.57 -17.77
N ASN A 322 -4.90 6.71 -17.26
CA ASN A 322 -3.74 7.42 -17.81
C ASN A 322 -2.40 6.85 -17.31
N PHE A 323 -2.45 5.90 -16.39
CA PHE A 323 -1.30 5.37 -15.66
C PHE A 323 -1.24 3.83 -15.73
N VAL A 324 -2.02 3.20 -16.61
CA VAL A 324 -1.87 1.76 -16.87
C VAL A 324 -0.60 1.48 -17.67
N SER A 325 -0.01 0.32 -17.39
CA SER A 325 1.26 -0.17 -17.91
C SER A 325 1.13 -1.06 -19.14
#